data_AF-A0A950RMI7-F1
#
_entry.id   AF-A0A950RMI7-F1
#
_cell.length_a   1.000
_cell.length_b   1.000
_cell.length_c   1.000
_cell.angle_alpha   90.00
_cell.angle_beta   90.00
_cell.angle_gamma   90.00
#
_symmetry.space_group_name_H-M   'P 1'
#
loop_
_entity.id
_entity.type
_entity.pdbx_description
1 polymer ?
#
loop_
_entity_poly.entity_id
_entity_poly.type
_entity_poly.pdbx_seq_one_letter_code
_entity_poly.pdbx_strand_id
1 'polypeptide(L)'
;MAMRQAADRFLEQAQRDPTILLEDLRHGEIVTASRNLEGTYIMRLFAEFETGARQYWDATWGTDIKTYNLFEALAARRSIPDTDLENGHRVRDFRNSLVHEREDQPEPLEVAVARKYLCTFFSYLPVQW
;
A
#
# COMPACT_ATOMS: atom_id res chain seq x y z
N MET A 1 13.75 5.62 0.74
CA MET A 1 15.19 5.37 1.01
C MET A 1 15.51 5.17 2.51
N ALA A 2 14.74 5.73 3.46
CA ALA A 2 15.03 5.65 4.90
C ALA A 2 15.05 4.21 5.51
N MET A 3 14.20 3.30 5.03
CA MET A 3 14.12 1.93 5.58
C MET A 3 15.34 1.07 5.30
N ARG A 4 15.90 1.18 4.10
CA ARG A 4 17.15 0.49 3.76
C ARG A 4 18.28 1.00 4.66
N GLN A 5 18.36 2.32 4.90
CA GLN A 5 19.36 2.88 5.82
C GLN A 5 19.15 2.45 7.28
N ALA A 6 17.92 2.37 7.77
CA ALA A 6 17.64 1.95 9.15
C ALA A 6 17.95 0.45 9.36
N ALA A 7 17.52 -0.40 8.41
CA ALA A 7 17.83 -1.82 8.42
C ALA A 7 19.32 -2.09 8.21
N ASP A 8 19.98 -1.36 7.30
CA ASP A 8 21.42 -1.47 7.04
C ASP A 8 22.24 -1.02 8.25
N ARG A 9 21.82 0.04 8.96
CA ARG A 9 22.48 0.47 10.21
C ARG A 9 22.32 -0.57 11.32
N PHE A 10 21.12 -1.11 11.49
CA PHE A 10 20.85 -2.14 12.50
C PHE A 10 21.63 -3.42 12.16
N LEU A 11 21.68 -3.80 10.89
CA LEU A 11 22.47 -4.94 10.40
C LEU A 11 23.97 -4.71 10.58
N GLU A 12 24.50 -3.53 10.25
CA GLU A 12 25.91 -3.19 10.49
C GLU A 12 26.25 -3.23 11.99
N GLN A 13 25.36 -2.76 12.86
CA GLN A 13 25.57 -2.80 14.30
C GLN A 13 25.54 -4.23 14.84
N ALA A 14 24.58 -5.05 14.41
CA ALA A 14 24.49 -6.46 14.81
C ALA A 14 25.64 -7.32 14.25
N GLN A 15 26.20 -6.98 13.08
CA GLN A 15 27.38 -7.64 12.54
C GLN A 15 28.67 -7.28 13.29
N ARG A 16 28.79 -6.03 13.76
CA ARG A 16 29.94 -5.57 14.56
C ARG A 16 29.87 -6.07 16.01
N ASP A 17 28.68 -6.17 16.57
CA ASP A 17 28.45 -6.70 17.90
C ASP A 17 27.18 -7.58 17.94
N PRO A 18 27.34 -8.91 17.87
CA PRO A 18 26.22 -9.85 17.96
C PRO A 18 25.46 -9.79 19.28
N THR A 19 26.06 -9.21 20.34
CA THR A 19 25.40 -9.09 21.65
C THR A 19 24.31 -8.01 21.67
N ILE A 20 24.27 -7.12 20.67
CA ILE A 20 23.16 -6.17 20.47
C ILE A 20 21.82 -6.86 20.14
N LEU A 21 21.88 -8.13 19.70
CA LEU A 21 20.71 -8.98 19.51
C LEU A 21 20.33 -9.74 20.80
N LEU A 22 21.23 -9.77 21.79
CA LEU A 22 21.08 -10.47 23.07
C LEU A 22 20.68 -9.52 24.21
N GLU A 23 21.05 -8.24 24.14
CA GLU A 23 20.51 -7.19 25.00
C GLU A 23 19.28 -6.57 24.36
N ASP A 24 18.16 -6.60 25.11
CA ASP A 24 16.83 -6.09 24.80
C ASP A 24 16.73 -5.31 23.49
N LEU A 25 16.43 -6.03 22.39
CA LEU A 25 15.69 -5.44 21.28
C LEU A 25 14.51 -4.69 21.90
N ARG A 26 14.62 -3.36 21.99
CA ARG A 26 13.63 -2.60 22.74
C ARG A 26 12.32 -2.82 22.00
N HIS A 27 11.27 -3.22 22.71
CA HIS A 27 9.99 -3.56 22.11
C HIS A 27 9.52 -2.51 21.07
N GLY A 28 9.83 -1.22 21.30
CA GLY A 28 9.58 -0.13 20.36
C GLY A 28 10.32 -0.20 19.01
N GLU A 29 11.55 -0.74 18.96
CA GLU A 29 12.33 -0.93 17.73
C GLU A 29 11.72 -2.07 16.88
N ILE A 30 11.29 -3.16 17.51
CA ILE A 30 10.55 -4.25 16.86
C ILE A 30 9.21 -3.73 16.30
N VAL A 31 8.46 -2.97 17.10
CA VAL A 31 7.18 -2.39 16.66
C VAL A 31 7.38 -1.43 15.49
N THR A 32 8.43 -0.61 15.52
CA THR A 32 8.76 0.32 14.43
C THR A 32 9.13 -0.43 13.14
N ALA A 33 10.00 -1.45 13.24
CA ALA A 33 10.35 -2.30 12.11
C ALA A 33 9.12 -3.00 11.51
N SER A 34 8.24 -3.54 12.37
CA SER A 34 6.98 -4.17 11.96
C SER A 34 6.06 -3.20 11.21
N ARG A 35 5.82 -2.00 11.76
CA ARG A 35 4.98 -0.98 11.11
C ARG A 35 5.52 -0.56 9.75
N ASN A 36 6.84 -0.41 9.64
CA ASN A 36 7.45 -0.03 8.37
C ASN A 36 7.40 -1.17 7.32
N LEU A 37 7.45 -2.43 7.75
CA LEU A 37 7.22 -3.58 6.87
C LEU A 37 5.78 -3.62 6.35
N GLU A 38 4.80 -3.36 7.22
CA GLU A 38 3.39 -3.27 6.81
C GLU A 38 3.16 -2.15 5.79
N GLY A 39 3.71 -0.95 6.03
CA GLY A 39 3.63 0.15 5.07
C GLY A 39 4.28 -0.22 3.72
N THR A 40 5.41 -0.90 3.75
CA THR A 40 6.08 -1.40 2.53
C THR A 40 5.21 -2.41 1.77
N TYR A 41 4.55 -3.31 2.49
CA TYR A 41 3.66 -4.28 1.89
C TYR A 41 2.45 -3.60 1.25
N ILE A 42 1.85 -2.60 1.90
CA ILE A 42 0.71 -1.85 1.36
C ILE A 42 1.10 -1.07 0.10
N MET A 43 2.30 -0.46 0.07
CA MET A 43 2.81 0.18 -1.14
C MET A 43 2.87 -0.80 -2.33
N ARG A 44 3.40 -2.01 -2.11
CA ARG A 44 3.49 -3.03 -3.16
C ARG A 44 2.12 -3.53 -3.58
N LEU A 45 1.27 -3.87 -2.62
CA LEU A 45 -0.09 -4.33 -2.86
C LEU A 45 -0.89 -3.33 -3.68
N PHE A 46 -0.78 -2.03 -3.35
CA PHE A 46 -1.43 -0.97 -4.11
C PHE A 46 -0.86 -0.85 -5.53
N ALA A 47 0.46 -0.94 -5.71
CA ALA A 47 1.09 -0.84 -7.03
C ALA A 47 0.63 -1.97 -7.97
N GLU A 48 0.51 -3.21 -7.46
CA GLU A 48 -0.01 -4.34 -8.22
C GLU A 48 -1.50 -4.15 -8.57
N PHE A 49 -2.30 -3.69 -7.61
CA PHE A 49 -3.69 -3.33 -7.86
C PHE A 49 -3.82 -2.24 -8.94
N GLU A 50 -3.02 -1.17 -8.86
CA GLU A 50 -3.06 -0.07 -9.83
C GLU A 50 -2.68 -0.57 -11.23
N THR A 51 -1.70 -1.46 -11.31
CA THR A 51 -1.28 -2.10 -12.56
C THR A 51 -2.41 -2.91 -13.17
N GLY A 52 -3.10 -3.76 -12.39
CA GLY A 52 -4.24 -4.54 -12.89
C GLY A 52 -5.42 -3.65 -13.32
N ALA A 53 -5.74 -2.60 -12.56
CA ALA A 53 -6.78 -1.64 -12.90
C ALA A 53 -6.47 -0.92 -14.24
N ARG A 54 -5.20 -0.56 -14.46
CA ARG A 54 -4.74 0.04 -15.72
C ARG A 54 -4.79 -0.94 -16.88
N GLN A 55 -4.29 -2.16 -16.70
CA GLN A 55 -4.37 -3.20 -17.72
C GLN A 55 -5.81 -3.45 -18.17
N TYR A 56 -6.74 -3.54 -17.21
CA TYR A 56 -8.15 -3.69 -17.53
C TYR A 56 -8.71 -2.49 -18.31
N TRP A 57 -8.37 -1.28 -17.88
CA TRP A 57 -8.78 -0.04 -18.55
C TRP A 57 -8.25 0.03 -19.98
N ASP A 58 -6.97 -0.25 -20.17
CA ASP A 58 -6.31 -0.21 -21.47
C ASP A 58 -6.87 -1.27 -22.42
N ALA A 59 -7.12 -2.49 -21.92
CA ALA A 59 -7.73 -3.57 -22.71
C ALA A 59 -9.18 -3.24 -23.13
N THR A 60 -9.93 -2.50 -22.32
CA THR A 60 -11.34 -2.23 -22.57
C THR A 60 -11.58 -0.94 -23.36
N TRP A 61 -10.82 0.12 -23.10
CA TRP A 61 -11.05 1.46 -23.68
C TRP A 61 -9.83 2.08 -24.36
N GLY A 62 -8.60 1.67 -24.03
CA GLY A 62 -7.39 2.12 -24.72
C GLY A 62 -7.14 3.64 -24.69
N THR A 63 -7.61 4.34 -23.65
CA THR A 63 -7.43 5.79 -23.47
C THR A 63 -6.58 6.08 -22.25
N ASP A 64 -5.75 7.12 -22.31
CA ASP A 64 -4.93 7.51 -21.16
C ASP A 64 -5.78 8.22 -20.08
N ILE A 65 -5.69 7.71 -18.85
CA ILE A 65 -6.38 8.26 -17.69
C ILE A 65 -5.43 8.37 -16.50
N LYS A 66 -5.52 9.52 -15.80
CA LYS A 66 -4.79 9.75 -14.56
C LYS A 66 -5.25 8.77 -13.48
N THR A 67 -4.32 8.33 -12.60
CA THR A 67 -4.61 7.36 -11.52
C THR A 67 -5.78 7.78 -10.64
N TYR A 68 -5.93 9.09 -10.37
CA TYR A 68 -7.07 9.58 -9.61
C TYR A 68 -8.35 9.17 -10.30
N ASN A 69 -8.59 9.76 -11.47
CA ASN A 69 -9.75 9.52 -12.33
C ASN A 69 -9.99 8.05 -12.70
N LEU A 70 -8.98 7.18 -12.61
CA LEU A 70 -9.11 5.76 -12.92
C LEU A 70 -10.11 5.07 -12.00
N PHE A 71 -10.11 5.38 -10.70
CA PHE A 71 -10.97 4.72 -9.73
C PHE A 71 -12.44 5.10 -9.94
N GLU A 72 -12.73 6.39 -10.08
CA GLU A 72 -14.08 6.90 -10.31
C GLU A 72 -14.57 6.47 -11.70
N ALA A 73 -13.70 6.46 -12.70
CA ALA A 73 -14.07 6.02 -14.05
C ALA A 73 -14.40 4.52 -14.10
N LEU A 74 -13.66 3.68 -13.36
CA LEU A 74 -13.98 2.26 -13.21
C LEU A 74 -15.26 2.08 -12.40
N ALA A 75 -15.43 2.80 -11.29
CA ALA A 75 -16.62 2.72 -10.47
C ALA A 75 -17.90 3.07 -11.24
N ALA A 76 -17.86 4.17 -12.00
CA ALA A 76 -18.98 4.59 -12.84
C ALA A 76 -19.33 3.55 -13.93
N ARG A 77 -18.33 2.89 -14.52
CA ARG A 77 -18.55 1.95 -15.64
C ARG A 77 -18.88 0.53 -15.20
N ARG A 78 -18.43 0.13 -14.01
CA ARG A 78 -18.64 -1.21 -13.44
C ARG A 78 -19.69 -1.22 -12.33
N SER A 79 -20.34 -0.08 -12.09
CA SER A 79 -21.33 0.12 -11.04
C SER A 79 -20.81 -0.32 -9.66
N ILE A 80 -19.56 0.04 -9.38
CA ILE A 80 -18.95 -0.23 -8.07
C ILE A 80 -19.64 0.67 -7.05
N PRO A 81 -20.11 0.14 -5.90
CA PRO A 81 -20.71 0.95 -4.85
C PRO A 81 -19.76 2.03 -4.34
N ASP A 82 -20.31 3.21 -4.01
CA ASP A 82 -19.53 4.34 -3.49
C ASP A 82 -18.70 3.95 -2.27
N THR A 83 -19.23 3.09 -1.39
CA THR A 83 -18.49 2.56 -0.23
C THR A 83 -17.22 1.82 -0.60
N ASP A 84 -17.25 1.05 -1.70
CA ASP A 84 -16.09 0.27 -2.15
C ASP A 84 -15.09 1.16 -2.93
N LEU A 85 -15.59 2.19 -3.62
CA LEU A 85 -14.78 3.25 -4.21
C LEU A 85 -14.02 4.03 -3.11
N GLU A 86 -14.73 4.50 -2.08
CA GLU A 86 -14.18 5.19 -0.92
C GLU A 86 -13.14 4.34 -0.19
N ASN A 87 -13.41 3.04 -0.01
CA ASN A 87 -12.46 2.10 0.55
C ASN A 87 -11.17 2.00 -0.29
N GLY A 88 -11.28 1.97 -1.62
CA GLY A 88 -10.13 2.02 -2.53
C GLY A 88 -9.33 3.32 -2.38
N HIS A 89 -10.01 4.47 -2.29
CA HIS A 89 -9.37 5.76 -2.03
C HIS A 89 -8.65 5.78 -0.68
N ARG A 90 -9.24 5.20 0.37
CA ARG A 90 -8.60 5.11 1.69
C ARG A 90 -7.25 4.38 1.63
N VAL A 91 -7.15 3.29 0.88
CA VAL A 91 -5.86 2.60 0.69
C VAL A 91 -4.86 3.49 -0.06
N ARG A 92 -5.33 4.18 -1.10
CA ARG A 92 -4.50 5.09 -1.88
C ARG A 92 -3.97 6.24 -1.04
N ASP A 93 -4.81 6.85 -0.21
CA ASP A 93 -4.45 7.99 0.62
C ASP A 93 -3.47 7.58 1.72
N PHE A 94 -3.68 6.41 2.34
CA PHE A 94 -2.70 5.83 3.26
C PHE A 94 -1.37 5.53 2.55
N ARG A 95 -1.40 4.97 1.33
CA ARG A 95 -0.17 4.80 0.54
C ARG A 95 0.52 6.14 0.27
N ASN A 96 -0.24 7.16 -0.09
CA ASN A 96 0.30 8.49 -0.39
C ASN A 96 0.96 9.10 0.85
N SER A 97 0.42 8.89 2.05
CA SER A 97 1.04 9.37 3.29
C SER A 97 2.30 8.59 3.68
N LEU A 98 2.45 7.33 3.24
CA LEU A 98 3.71 6.59 3.40
C LEU A 98 4.82 7.11 2.47
N VAL A 99 4.45 7.74 1.35
CA VAL A 99 5.39 8.28 0.36
C VAL A 99 5.72 9.74 0.63
N HIS A 100 4.76 10.50 1.16
CA HIS A 100 4.89 11.92 1.46
C HIS A 100 4.80 12.15 2.97
N GLU A 101 5.82 12.79 3.57
CA GLU A 101 5.79 13.25 4.96
C GLU A 101 4.77 14.39 5.13
N ARG A 102 3.47 14.05 5.12
CA ARG A 102 2.36 15.01 5.34
C ARG A 102 2.08 15.18 6.83
N GLU A 103 1.70 16.40 7.22
CA GLU A 103 1.27 16.73 8.59
C GLU A 103 -0.05 16.02 8.96
N ASP A 104 -0.99 15.93 8.02
CA ASP A 104 -2.20 15.09 8.17
C ASP A 104 -1.90 13.65 7.77
N GLN A 105 -1.57 12.83 8.76
CA GLN A 105 -1.44 11.38 8.56
C GLN A 105 -2.83 10.73 8.64
N PRO A 106 -3.32 10.11 7.55
CA PRO A 106 -4.54 9.33 7.60
C PRO A 106 -4.41 8.18 8.62
N GLU A 107 -5.55 7.71 9.13
CA GLU A 107 -5.59 6.61 10.08
C GLU A 107 -4.80 5.40 9.55
N PRO A 108 -3.90 4.79 10.36
CA PRO A 108 -3.15 3.61 9.96
C PRO A 108 -4.06 2.51 9.43
N LEU A 109 -3.69 1.94 8.28
CA LEU A 109 -4.43 0.86 7.66
C LEU A 109 -3.67 -0.45 7.80
N GLU A 110 -4.32 -1.47 8.36
CA GLU A 110 -3.74 -2.81 8.41
C GLU A 110 -3.68 -3.44 7.01
N VAL A 111 -2.64 -4.24 6.76
CA VAL A 111 -2.45 -4.98 5.50
C VAL A 111 -3.69 -5.81 5.12
N ALA A 112 -4.30 -6.48 6.11
CA ALA A 112 -5.47 -7.32 5.87
C ALA A 112 -6.67 -6.51 5.39
N VAL A 113 -6.86 -5.31 5.94
CA VAL A 113 -7.94 -4.38 5.56
C VAL A 113 -7.68 -3.80 4.18
N ALA A 114 -6.45 -3.34 3.91
CA ALA A 114 -6.05 -2.85 2.59
C ALA A 114 -6.30 -3.91 1.50
N ARG A 115 -5.89 -5.15 1.75
CA ARG A 115 -6.15 -6.28 0.85
C ARG A 115 -7.64 -6.53 0.64
N LYS A 116 -8.43 -6.55 1.71
CA LYS A 116 -9.89 -6.72 1.61
C LYS A 116 -10.49 -5.66 0.68
N TYR A 117 -10.18 -4.38 0.92
CA TYR A 117 -10.72 -3.28 0.12
C TYR A 117 -10.35 -3.39 -1.36
N LEU A 118 -9.08 -3.62 -1.66
CA LEU A 118 -8.60 -3.72 -3.04
C LEU A 118 -9.15 -4.96 -3.77
N CYS A 119 -9.22 -6.11 -3.09
CA CYS A 119 -9.81 -7.33 -3.66
C CYS A 119 -11.33 -7.18 -3.88
N THR A 120 -12.05 -6.54 -2.96
CA THR A 120 -13.48 -6.23 -3.14
C THR A 120 -13.66 -5.35 -4.37
N PHE A 121 -12.86 -4.29 -4.53
CA PHE A 121 -12.91 -3.44 -5.72
C PHE A 121 -12.66 -4.23 -7.00
N PHE A 122 -11.65 -5.10 -7.03
CA PHE A 122 -11.36 -5.97 -8.18
C PHE A 122 -12.45 -6.99 -8.47
N SER A 123 -13.25 -7.41 -7.48
CA SER A 123 -14.33 -8.38 -7.70
C SER A 123 -15.43 -7.87 -8.65
N TYR A 124 -15.52 -6.56 -8.87
CA TYR A 124 -16.42 -5.95 -9.84
C TYR A 124 -15.88 -5.97 -11.29
N LEU A 125 -14.59 -6.27 -11.45
CA LEU A 125 -13.95 -6.42 -12.76
C LEU A 125 -14.16 -7.86 -13.27
N PRO A 126 -14.26 -8.07 -14.60
CA PRO A 126 -14.35 -9.42 -15.16
C PRO A 126 -13.08 -10.22 -14.83
N VAL A 127 -13.16 -11.54 -14.71
CA VAL A 127 -12.00 -12.39 -14.36
C VAL A 127 -10.92 -12.42 -15.46
N GLN A 128 -11.28 -12.04 -16.69
CA GLN A 128 -10.40 -12.05 -17.85
C GLN A 128 -10.60 -10.75 -18.64
N TRP A 129 -9.49 -10.18 -19.12
CA TRP A 129 -9.43 -9.02 -20.01
C TRP A 129 -8.17 -9.06 -20.85
#